data_AF-A0A1F3Z8W6-F1
#
_entry.id   AF-A0A1F3Z8W6-F1
#
_cell.length_a   1.000
_cell.length_b   1.000
_cell.length_c   1.000
_cell.angle_alpha   90.00
_cell.angle_beta   90.00
_cell.angle_gamma   90.00
#
_symmetry.space_group_name_H-M   'P 1'
#
loop_
_entity.id
_entity.type
_entity.pdbx_description
1 polymer ?
#
loop_
_entity_poly.entity_id
_entity_poly.type
_entity_poly.pdbx_seq_one_letter_code
_entity_poly.pdbx_strand_id
1 'polypeptide(L)'
;TLAGLMALRLQAFDNQPGISLPFAALDYLKLSGWLERILGLDQRSNYPLLMASHLYAQVPDPARQRLMLDFTYRQFLLDPERRWRYLAHAALIAKHRLHDLPLALSYARAIQEKAGGTALHWASQMPIFILEDMGELEAAKIELGALLASDSISDPQEKHFLTQRYAELEARLLKTRQGR
;
A
#
# COMPACT_ATOMS: atom_id res chain seq x y z
N THR A 1 25.19 6.07 -13.49
CA THR A 1 26.25 6.63 -12.62
C THR A 1 26.11 8.12 -12.32
N LEU A 2 25.04 8.81 -12.71
CA LEU A 2 24.65 10.11 -12.11
C LEU A 2 23.81 9.93 -10.82
N ALA A 3 22.95 8.91 -10.81
CA ALA A 3 22.08 8.58 -9.67
C ALA A 3 22.86 8.22 -8.40
N GLY A 4 23.99 7.52 -8.52
CA GLY A 4 24.85 7.21 -7.37
C GLY A 4 25.52 8.44 -6.77
N LEU A 5 25.92 9.41 -7.61
CA LEU A 5 26.48 10.68 -7.15
C LEU A 5 25.43 11.57 -6.49
N MET A 6 24.18 11.53 -6.96
CA MET A 6 23.07 12.23 -6.30
C MET A 6 22.64 11.55 -4.99
N ALA A 7 22.64 10.22 -4.93
CA ALA A 7 22.40 9.48 -3.68
C ALA A 7 23.49 9.76 -2.64
N LEU A 8 24.77 9.79 -3.05
CA LEU A 8 25.89 10.21 -2.20
C LEU A 8 25.76 11.67 -1.75
N ARG A 9 25.33 12.57 -2.64
CA ARG A 9 25.12 13.99 -2.29
C ARG A 9 23.94 14.17 -1.33
N LEU A 10 22.88 13.40 -1.47
CA LEU A 10 21.74 13.40 -0.54
C LEU A 10 22.17 12.85 0.82
N GLN A 11 22.91 11.72 0.83
CA GLN A 11 23.44 11.12 2.05
C GLN A 11 24.42 12.06 2.77
N ALA A 12 25.22 12.83 2.03
CA ALA A 12 26.09 13.87 2.60
C ALA A 12 25.32 15.10 3.10
N PHE A 13 24.15 15.38 2.55
CA PHE A 13 23.27 16.46 3.03
C PHE A 13 22.53 16.07 4.32
N ASP A 14 22.15 14.79 4.46
CA ASP A 14 21.54 14.25 5.68
C ASP A 14 22.56 14.12 6.83
N ASN A 15 23.85 13.97 6.52
CA ASN A 15 24.90 13.71 7.52
C ASN A 15 25.72 14.97 7.84
N GLN A 16 25.05 16.07 8.22
CA GLN A 16 25.73 17.26 8.75
C GLN A 16 26.04 17.09 10.24
N PRO A 17 27.32 17.21 10.67
CA PRO A 17 27.65 17.24 12.09
C PRO A 17 27.03 18.49 12.72
N GLY A 18 26.05 18.31 13.60
CA GLY A 18 25.51 19.36 14.47
C GLY A 18 24.08 19.82 14.17
N ILE A 19 23.45 19.42 13.05
CA ILE A 19 22.01 19.60 12.81
C ILE A 19 21.45 18.34 12.16
N SER A 20 21.27 17.29 12.96
CA SER A 20 20.32 16.23 12.61
C SER A 20 18.93 16.85 12.71
N LEU A 21 18.36 17.27 11.58
CA LEU A 21 16.94 17.60 11.54
C LEU A 21 16.20 16.28 11.69
N PRO A 22 15.49 16.02 12.79
CA PRO A 22 14.69 14.82 12.89
C PRO A 22 13.68 14.84 11.74
N PHE A 23 13.35 13.68 11.15
CA PHE A 23 12.35 13.64 10.07
C PHE A 23 11.03 14.31 10.47
N ALA A 24 10.70 14.31 11.76
CA ALA A 24 9.58 15.04 12.37
C ALA A 24 9.70 16.57 12.38
N ALA A 25 10.82 17.17 11.96
CA ALA A 25 10.97 18.63 11.81
C ALA A 25 10.84 19.09 10.35
N LEU A 26 10.77 18.15 9.39
CA LEU A 26 10.68 18.49 7.97
C LEU A 26 9.29 19.04 7.61
N ASP A 27 9.25 19.93 6.62
CA ASP A 27 8.03 20.41 5.98
C ASP A 27 7.60 19.40 4.90
N TYR A 28 6.58 18.60 5.22
CA TYR A 28 6.16 17.47 4.37
C TYR A 28 5.52 17.90 3.05
N LEU A 29 4.98 19.12 2.97
CA LEU A 29 4.46 19.67 1.71
C LEU A 29 5.59 20.07 0.77
N LYS A 30 6.65 20.66 1.31
CA LYS A 30 7.86 20.93 0.51
C LYS A 30 8.56 19.63 0.12
N LEU A 31 8.64 18.66 1.04
CA LEU A 31 9.23 17.36 0.79
C LEU A 31 8.50 16.63 -0.34
N SER A 32 7.16 16.56 -0.32
CA SER A 32 6.40 15.95 -1.41
C SER A 32 6.68 16.63 -2.74
N GLY A 33 6.72 17.97 -2.78
CA GLY A 33 7.07 18.72 -3.99
C GLY A 33 8.49 18.43 -4.50
N TRP A 34 9.46 18.21 -3.61
CA TRP A 34 10.80 17.80 -3.99
C TRP A 34 10.83 16.37 -4.56
N LEU A 35 10.16 15.42 -3.92
CA LEU A 35 10.07 14.04 -4.41
C LEU A 35 9.39 13.98 -5.79
N GLU A 36 8.35 14.77 -6.00
CA GLU A 36 7.68 14.93 -7.30
C GLU A 36 8.62 15.46 -8.37
N ARG A 37 9.41 16.50 -8.07
CA ARG A 37 10.39 17.06 -9.01
C ARG A 37 11.47 16.05 -9.37
N ILE A 38 11.96 15.27 -8.41
CA ILE A 38 12.96 14.21 -8.65
C ILE A 38 12.37 13.14 -9.59
N LEU A 39 11.14 12.71 -9.37
CA LEU A 39 10.44 11.78 -10.28
C LEU A 39 10.17 12.41 -11.65
N GLY A 40 9.93 13.71 -11.72
CA GLY A 40 9.80 14.43 -12.99
C GLY A 40 11.08 14.40 -13.82
N LEU A 41 12.24 14.44 -13.16
CA LEU A 41 13.55 14.34 -13.81
C LEU A 41 13.92 12.90 -14.20
N ASP A 42 13.57 11.92 -13.36
CA ASP A 42 13.74 10.49 -13.66
C ASP A 42 12.49 9.70 -13.25
N GLN A 43 11.59 9.50 -14.22
CA GLN A 43 10.30 8.83 -14.02
C GLN A 43 10.44 7.34 -13.69
N ARG A 44 11.59 6.75 -14.02
CA ARG A 44 11.90 5.34 -13.74
C ARG A 44 12.55 5.16 -12.36
N SER A 45 12.87 6.24 -11.67
CA SER A 45 13.48 6.18 -10.36
C SER A 45 12.51 5.60 -9.33
N ASN A 46 12.93 4.48 -8.76
CA ASN A 46 12.24 3.82 -7.66
C ASN A 46 12.51 4.49 -6.31
N TYR A 47 13.50 5.37 -6.26
CA TYR A 47 14.05 5.89 -5.01
C TYR A 47 13.10 6.87 -4.30
N PRO A 48 12.47 7.87 -4.96
CA PRO A 48 11.54 8.77 -4.29
C PRO A 48 10.32 8.07 -3.69
N LEU A 49 9.81 7.04 -4.36
CA LEU A 49 8.71 6.21 -3.87
C LEU A 49 9.11 5.37 -2.65
N LEU A 50 10.32 4.79 -2.68
CA LEU A 50 10.88 4.08 -1.53
C LEU A 50 11.01 5.02 -0.32
N MET A 51 11.54 6.23 -0.51
CA MET A 51 11.69 7.21 0.56
C MET A 51 10.34 7.63 1.15
N ALA A 52 9.37 7.96 0.30
CA ALA A 52 8.04 8.34 0.76
C ALA A 52 7.38 7.23 1.58
N SER A 53 7.33 6.01 1.04
CA SER A 53 6.56 4.94 1.66
C SER A 53 7.30 4.25 2.81
N HIS A 54 8.63 4.14 2.79
CA HIS A 54 9.41 3.39 3.78
C HIS A 54 10.20 4.26 4.76
N LEU A 55 10.50 5.53 4.48
CA LEU A 55 11.21 6.39 5.45
C LEU A 55 10.28 7.44 6.02
N TYR A 56 9.73 8.31 5.17
CA TYR A 56 8.99 9.48 5.62
C TYR A 56 7.61 9.14 6.16
N ALA A 57 7.01 8.02 5.75
CA ALA A 57 5.76 7.50 6.32
C ALA A 57 5.93 6.77 7.67
N GLN A 58 7.16 6.59 8.17
CA GLN A 58 7.37 5.97 9.50
C GLN A 58 7.36 6.97 10.66
N VAL A 59 7.36 8.28 10.37
CA VAL A 59 7.28 9.31 11.41
C VAL A 59 5.94 9.18 12.17
N PRO A 60 5.92 9.19 13.51
CA PRO A 60 4.71 9.01 14.32
C PRO A 60 3.84 10.28 14.35
N ASP A 61 3.48 10.77 13.17
CA ASP A 61 2.59 11.92 12.94
C ASP A 61 1.58 11.54 11.85
N PRO A 62 0.30 11.35 12.21
CA PRO A 62 -0.72 10.91 11.26
C PRO A 62 -0.91 11.84 10.05
N ALA A 63 -0.78 13.15 10.22
CA ALA A 63 -0.96 14.11 9.13
C ALA A 63 0.16 13.96 8.09
N ARG A 64 1.39 13.80 8.57
CA ARG A 64 2.57 13.60 7.72
C ARG A 64 2.56 12.26 7.01
N GLN A 65 2.16 11.20 7.72
CA GLN A 65 1.95 9.89 7.12
C GLN A 65 0.96 10.00 5.96
N ARG A 66 -0.21 10.61 6.17
CA ARG A 66 -1.22 10.81 5.13
C ARG A 66 -0.68 11.56 3.91
N LEU A 67 0.16 12.59 4.08
CA LEU A 67 0.79 13.29 2.96
C LEU A 67 1.69 12.37 2.12
N MET A 68 2.46 11.48 2.77
CA MET A 68 3.34 10.53 2.06
C MET A 68 2.55 9.40 1.40
N LEU A 69 1.48 8.93 2.04
CA LEU A 69 0.58 7.95 1.45
C LEU A 69 -0.16 8.53 0.23
N ASP A 70 -0.65 9.77 0.32
CA ASP A 70 -1.28 10.48 -0.80
C ASP A 70 -0.31 10.67 -1.97
N PHE A 71 0.92 11.13 -1.70
CA PHE A 71 1.97 11.19 -2.71
C PHE A 71 2.20 9.82 -3.38
N THR A 72 2.33 8.76 -2.59
CA THR A 72 2.53 7.40 -3.10
C THR A 72 1.36 6.95 -3.97
N TYR A 73 0.12 7.24 -3.55
CA TYR A 73 -1.08 6.91 -4.30
C TYR A 73 -1.15 7.66 -5.63
N ARG A 74 -0.92 8.98 -5.64
CA ARG A 74 -0.89 9.78 -6.89
C ARG A 74 0.17 9.26 -7.85
N GLN A 75 1.35 8.91 -7.33
CA GLN A 75 2.41 8.34 -8.16
C GLN A 75 2.09 6.93 -8.65
N PHE A 76 1.38 6.11 -7.87
CA PHE A 76 0.91 4.81 -8.32
C PHE A 76 -0.02 4.94 -9.53
N LEU A 77 -0.95 5.89 -9.51
CA LEU A 77 -1.89 6.08 -10.62
C LEU A 77 -1.22 6.39 -11.96
N LEU A 78 0.01 6.92 -11.95
CA LEU A 78 0.79 7.21 -13.16
C LEU A 78 1.42 5.96 -13.80
N ASP A 79 1.76 4.94 -12.99
CA ASP A 79 2.34 3.68 -13.48
C ASP A 79 1.96 2.53 -12.51
N PRO A 80 0.70 2.08 -12.56
CA PRO A 80 0.18 1.11 -11.60
C PRO A 80 0.94 -0.22 -11.62
N GLU A 81 1.31 -0.68 -12.81
CA GLU A 81 1.96 -1.96 -13.04
C GLU A 81 3.34 -2.06 -12.37
N ARG A 82 4.08 -0.95 -12.26
CA ARG A 82 5.41 -0.94 -11.63
C ARG A 82 5.39 -0.49 -10.19
N ARG A 83 4.42 0.35 -9.82
CA ARG A 83 4.43 1.06 -8.54
C ARG A 83 3.51 0.43 -7.50
N TRP A 84 2.78 -0.64 -7.84
CA TRP A 84 1.86 -1.33 -6.92
C TRP A 84 2.50 -1.70 -5.58
N ARG A 85 3.77 -2.11 -5.55
CA ARG A 85 4.46 -2.51 -4.31
C ARG A 85 4.57 -1.38 -3.29
N TYR A 86 4.69 -0.14 -3.75
CA TYR A 86 4.76 1.03 -2.87
C TYR A 86 3.38 1.35 -2.31
N LEU A 87 2.34 1.22 -3.14
CA LEU A 87 0.96 1.38 -2.68
C LEU A 87 0.54 0.26 -1.72
N ALA A 88 1.03 -0.97 -1.94
CA ALA A 88 0.79 -2.09 -1.02
C ALA A 88 1.40 -1.80 0.36
N HIS A 89 2.64 -1.27 0.40
CA HIS A 89 3.23 -0.81 1.64
C HIS A 89 2.45 0.34 2.27
N ALA A 90 1.98 1.30 1.47
CA ALA A 90 1.14 2.39 1.94
C ALA A 90 -0.18 1.90 2.57
N ALA A 91 -0.80 0.86 2.01
CA ALA A 91 -1.99 0.22 2.59
C ALA A 91 -1.69 -0.41 3.96
N LEU A 92 -0.51 -1.04 4.13
CA LEU A 92 -0.08 -1.59 5.42
C LEU A 92 0.15 -0.48 6.47
N ILE A 93 0.75 0.64 6.08
CA ILE A 93 0.90 1.81 6.97
C ILE A 93 -0.46 2.38 7.36
N ALA A 94 -1.38 2.54 6.40
CA ALA A 94 -2.75 2.99 6.67
C ALA A 94 -3.45 2.07 7.68
N LYS A 95 -3.33 0.75 7.51
CA LYS A 95 -3.90 -0.25 8.40
C LYS A 95 -3.29 -0.23 9.81
N HIS A 96 -1.96 -0.30 9.92
CA HIS A 96 -1.28 -0.62 11.18
C HIS A 96 -0.78 0.60 11.96
N ARG A 97 -0.56 1.74 11.29
CA ARG A 97 -0.04 2.97 11.93
C ARG A 97 -1.12 4.03 12.05
N LEU A 98 -1.87 4.26 10.97
CA LEU A 98 -2.97 5.22 10.98
C LEU A 98 -4.26 4.64 11.55
N HIS A 99 -4.37 3.30 11.66
CA HIS A 99 -5.60 2.60 12.02
C HIS A 99 -6.80 3.00 11.14
N ASP A 100 -6.52 3.35 9.88
CA ASP A 100 -7.48 3.82 8.89
C ASP A 100 -7.75 2.68 7.88
N LEU A 101 -8.60 1.75 8.30
CA LEU A 101 -8.99 0.60 7.49
C LEU A 101 -9.69 1.01 6.17
N PRO A 102 -10.60 2.01 6.14
CA PRO A 102 -11.17 2.50 4.89
C PRO A 102 -10.12 2.99 3.89
N LEU A 103 -9.12 3.75 4.35
CA LEU A 103 -8.01 4.19 3.49
C LEU A 103 -7.19 3.00 3.00
N ALA A 104 -6.85 2.06 3.87
CA ALA A 104 -6.12 0.85 3.49
C ALA A 104 -6.87 0.03 2.43
N LEU A 105 -8.19 -0.13 2.58
CA LEU A 105 -9.04 -0.82 1.62
C LEU A 105 -9.07 -0.10 0.26
N SER A 106 -9.15 1.24 0.26
CA SER A 106 -9.14 2.03 -0.98
C SER A 106 -7.85 1.80 -1.80
N TYR A 107 -6.70 1.73 -1.12
CA TYR A 107 -5.42 1.44 -1.75
C TYR A 107 -5.32 0.00 -2.24
N ALA A 108 -5.82 -0.96 -1.45
CA ALA A 108 -5.84 -2.37 -1.84
C ALA A 108 -6.69 -2.61 -3.10
N ARG A 109 -7.89 -2.03 -3.17
CA ARG A 109 -8.75 -2.09 -4.37
C ARG A 109 -8.12 -1.41 -5.57
N ALA A 110 -7.48 -0.26 -5.38
CA ALA A 110 -6.78 0.42 -6.47
C ALA A 110 -5.67 -0.45 -7.09
N ILE A 111 -4.95 -1.24 -6.27
CA ILE A 111 -3.96 -2.21 -6.75
C ILE A 111 -4.65 -3.31 -7.56
N GLN A 112 -5.68 -3.93 -7.01
CA GLN A 112 -6.42 -5.02 -7.65
C GLN A 112 -6.99 -4.59 -9.02
N GLU A 113 -7.56 -3.37 -9.11
CA GLU A 113 -8.19 -2.85 -10.32
C GLU A 113 -7.18 -2.38 -11.37
N LYS A 114 -6.09 -1.72 -10.96
CA LYS A 114 -5.23 -0.96 -11.89
C LYS A 114 -3.90 -1.61 -12.20
N ALA A 115 -3.41 -2.54 -11.38
CA ALA A 115 -2.09 -3.15 -11.58
C ALA A 115 -2.05 -4.22 -12.70
N GLY A 116 -3.14 -4.43 -13.45
CA GLY A 116 -3.11 -5.18 -14.71
C GLY A 116 -2.57 -6.61 -14.63
N GLY A 117 -2.70 -7.28 -13.48
CA GLY A 117 -2.16 -8.63 -13.26
C GLY A 117 -0.64 -8.69 -13.03
N THR A 118 0.09 -7.57 -13.00
CA THR A 118 1.51 -7.56 -12.62
C THR A 118 1.72 -7.60 -11.10
N ALA A 119 0.67 -7.29 -10.34
CA ALA A 119 0.67 -7.42 -8.89
C ALA A 119 0.71 -8.91 -8.51
N LEU A 120 1.54 -9.24 -7.51
CA LEU A 120 1.56 -10.58 -6.95
C LEU A 120 0.19 -10.94 -6.35
N HIS A 121 -0.16 -12.24 -6.36
CA HIS A 121 -1.46 -12.73 -5.90
C HIS A 121 -1.87 -12.20 -4.52
N TRP A 122 -0.93 -12.17 -3.56
CA TRP A 122 -1.19 -11.64 -2.22
C TRP A 122 -1.61 -10.16 -2.23
N ALA A 123 -1.08 -9.35 -3.15
CA ALA A 123 -1.39 -7.92 -3.24
C ALA A 123 -2.81 -7.71 -3.77
N SER A 124 -3.23 -8.54 -4.73
CA SER A 124 -4.61 -8.59 -5.25
C SER A 124 -5.62 -9.14 -4.24
N GLN A 125 -5.16 -9.94 -3.27
CA GLN A 125 -6.00 -10.52 -2.21
C GLN A 125 -6.16 -9.62 -0.98
N MET A 126 -5.35 -8.56 -0.83
CA MET A 126 -5.39 -7.67 0.33
C MET A 126 -6.79 -7.15 0.71
N PRO A 127 -7.69 -6.77 -0.24
CA PRO A 127 -9.02 -6.28 0.11
C PRO A 127 -9.82 -7.25 0.99
N ILE A 128 -9.69 -8.56 0.75
CA ILE A 128 -10.41 -9.61 1.50
C ILE A 128 -10.02 -9.55 2.98
N PHE A 129 -8.72 -9.53 3.27
CA PHE A 129 -8.22 -9.49 4.64
C PHE A 129 -8.58 -8.17 5.36
N ILE A 130 -8.53 -7.04 4.64
CA ILE A 130 -8.89 -5.74 5.23
C ILE A 130 -10.38 -5.69 5.57
N LEU A 131 -11.25 -6.21 4.71
CA LEU A 131 -12.70 -6.28 4.98
C LEU A 131 -13.01 -7.20 6.17
N GLU A 132 -12.31 -8.32 6.31
CA GLU A 132 -12.43 -9.17 7.49
C GLU A 132 -12.05 -8.42 8.77
N ASP A 133 -10.96 -7.65 8.75
CA ASP A 133 -10.52 -6.83 9.89
C ASP A 133 -11.50 -5.69 10.21
N MET A 134 -12.24 -5.19 9.20
CA MET A 134 -13.33 -4.23 9.37
C MET A 134 -14.60 -4.87 9.96
N GLY A 135 -14.68 -6.21 10.03
CA GLY A 135 -15.88 -6.94 10.40
C GLY A 135 -16.93 -7.05 9.27
N GLU A 136 -16.60 -6.59 8.07
CA GLU A 136 -17.46 -6.59 6.89
C GLU A 136 -17.41 -7.95 6.18
N LEU A 137 -17.85 -8.99 6.89
CA LEU A 137 -17.71 -10.38 6.45
C LEU A 137 -18.51 -10.69 5.17
N GLU A 138 -19.68 -10.08 4.98
CA GLU A 138 -20.43 -10.18 3.72
C GLU A 138 -19.62 -9.63 2.54
N ALA A 139 -19.01 -8.45 2.70
CA ALA A 139 -18.21 -7.84 1.65
C ALA A 139 -16.95 -8.67 1.38
N ALA A 140 -16.27 -9.17 2.42
CA ALA A 140 -15.12 -10.06 2.28
C ALA A 140 -15.47 -11.33 1.50
N LYS A 141 -16.64 -11.93 1.77
CA LYS A 141 -17.14 -13.10 1.04
C LYS A 141 -17.39 -12.79 -0.44
N ILE A 142 -17.98 -11.62 -0.75
CA ILE A 142 -18.23 -11.19 -2.12
C ILE A 142 -16.91 -11.02 -2.88
N GLU A 143 -15.94 -10.33 -2.31
CA GLU A 143 -14.62 -10.12 -2.92
C GLU A 143 -13.89 -11.45 -3.17
N LEU A 144 -13.91 -12.35 -2.18
CA LEU A 144 -13.31 -13.68 -2.30
C LEU A 144 -14.02 -14.54 -3.36
N GLY A 145 -15.34 -14.46 -3.46
CA GLY A 145 -16.11 -15.15 -4.50
C GLY A 145 -15.80 -14.62 -5.91
N ALA A 146 -15.67 -13.30 -6.06
CA ALA A 146 -15.28 -12.68 -7.32
C ALA A 146 -13.87 -13.12 -7.76
N LEU A 147 -12.92 -13.19 -6.82
CA LEU A 147 -11.56 -13.67 -7.08
C LEU A 147 -11.52 -15.17 -7.47
N LEU A 148 -12.34 -16.01 -6.85
CA LEU A 148 -12.44 -17.42 -7.22
C LEU A 148 -13.06 -17.61 -8.63
N ALA A 149 -13.90 -16.67 -9.06
CA ALA A 149 -14.55 -16.69 -10.37
C ALA A 149 -13.68 -16.12 -11.51
N SER A 150 -12.70 -15.26 -11.21
CA SER A 150 -11.85 -14.60 -12.22
C SER A 150 -10.81 -15.49 -12.90
N ASP A 151 -10.74 -16.77 -12.52
CA ASP A 151 -9.77 -17.79 -12.98
C ASP A 151 -8.29 -17.35 -12.97
N SER A 152 -7.99 -16.28 -12.23
CA SER A 152 -6.66 -15.68 -12.10
C SER A 152 -5.74 -16.45 -11.13
N ILE A 153 -6.26 -17.52 -10.52
CA ILE A 153 -5.55 -18.38 -9.56
C ILE A 153 -5.19 -19.67 -10.28
N SER A 154 -3.92 -19.80 -10.66
CA SER A 154 -3.42 -20.98 -11.36
C SER A 154 -2.99 -22.12 -10.42
N ASP A 155 -2.66 -21.81 -9.16
CA ASP A 155 -2.20 -22.82 -8.20
C ASP A 155 -3.38 -23.58 -7.57
N PRO A 156 -3.46 -24.92 -7.73
CA PRO A 156 -4.50 -25.73 -7.10
C PRO A 156 -4.54 -25.64 -5.56
N GLN A 157 -3.39 -25.47 -4.90
CA GLN A 157 -3.34 -25.35 -3.44
C GLN A 157 -3.92 -24.03 -2.96
N GLU A 158 -3.56 -22.94 -3.64
CA GLU A 158 -4.12 -21.60 -3.39
C GLU A 158 -5.64 -21.60 -3.61
N LYS A 159 -6.12 -22.18 -4.71
CA LYS A 159 -7.55 -22.31 -4.99
C LYS A 159 -8.27 -23.10 -3.89
N HIS A 160 -7.67 -24.18 -3.40
CA HIS A 160 -8.23 -24.96 -2.30
C HIS A 160 -8.29 -24.14 -1.00
N PHE A 161 -7.20 -23.46 -0.63
CA PHE A 161 -7.13 -22.60 0.56
C PHE A 161 -8.20 -21.49 0.52
N LEU A 162 -8.33 -20.79 -0.61
CA LEU A 162 -9.32 -19.73 -0.77
C LEU A 162 -10.77 -20.26 -0.74
N THR A 163 -11.01 -21.45 -1.28
CA THR A 163 -12.32 -22.11 -1.22
C THR A 163 -12.68 -22.49 0.22
N GLN A 164 -11.72 -23.03 0.99
CA GLN A 164 -11.92 -23.31 2.42
C GLN A 164 -12.26 -22.03 3.18
N ARG A 165 -11.49 -20.96 2.95
CA ARG A 165 -11.73 -19.66 3.58
C ARG A 165 -13.11 -19.08 3.25
N TYR A 166 -13.60 -19.26 2.02
CA TYR A 166 -14.95 -18.85 1.62
C TYR A 166 -16.03 -19.57 2.45
N ALA A 167 -15.88 -20.88 2.64
CA ALA A 167 -16.80 -21.66 3.48
C ALA A 167 -16.73 -21.24 4.95
N GLU A 168 -15.55 -20.91 5.48
CA GLU A 168 -15.39 -20.39 6.84
C GLU A 168 -16.11 -19.04 7.05
N LEU A 169 -15.99 -18.12 6.09
CA LEU A 169 -16.71 -16.85 6.12
C LEU A 169 -18.23 -17.07 6.09
N GLU A 170 -18.72 -17.98 5.26
CA GLU A 170 -20.14 -18.34 5.22
C GLU A 170 -20.64 -18.91 6.56
N ALA A 171 -19.88 -19.82 7.18
CA ALA A 171 -20.22 -20.36 8.48
C ALA A 171 -20.24 -19.29 9.58
N ARG A 172 -19.27 -18.35 9.57
CA ARG A 172 -19.24 -17.22 10.51
C ARG A 172 -20.45 -16.30 10.33
N LEU A 173 -20.82 -15.99 9.08
CA LEU A 173 -22.00 -15.19 8.76
C LEU A 173 -23.30 -15.82 9.25
N LEU A 174 -23.47 -17.14 9.05
CA LEU A 174 -24.64 -17.87 9.54
C LEU A 174 -24.74 -17.84 11.07
N LYS A 175 -23.61 -18.01 11.77
CA LYS A 175 -23.56 -17.90 13.24
C LYS A 175 -23.95 -16.49 13.72
N THR A 176 -23.43 -15.44 13.09
CA THR A 176 -23.78 -14.05 13.43
C THR A 176 -25.27 -13.73 13.21
N ARG A 177 -25.90 -14.36 12.20
CA ARG A 177 -27.34 -14.19 11.92
C ARG A 177 -28.24 -14.96 12.88
N GLN A 178 -27.80 -16.12 13.37
CA GLN A 178 -28.56 -16.94 14.34
C GLN A 178 -28.45 -16.42 15.78
N GLY A 179 -27.40 -15.64 16.10
CA GLY A 179 -27.20 -15.01 17.41
C GLY A 179 -27.79 -13.60 17.57
N ARG A 180 -28.51 -13.09 16.56
CA ARG A 180 -29.28 -11.85 16.59
C ARG A 180 -30.77 -12.17 16.68
#